data_AF-A0AA37KDT4-F1
#
_entry.id   AF-A0AA37KDT4-F1
#
_cell.length_a   1.000
_cell.length_b   1.000
_cell.length_c   1.000
_cell.angle_alpha   90.00
_cell.angle_beta   90.00
_cell.angle_gamma   90.00
#
_symmetry.space_group_name_H-M   'P 1'
#
loop_
_entity.id
_entity.type
_entity.pdbx_description
1 polymer ?
#
loop_
_entity_poly.entity_id
_entity_poly.type
_entity_poly.pdbx_seq_one_letter_code
_entity_poly.pdbx_strand_id
1 'polypeptide(L)'
;MKKIVQLDEYEYNKLAELAKLNEEQINQKAADLWEKKGVAEIEINIETGHDTRHVFRIDCRPYIKYRSERFFIPDKLRERFRKIVKSELNNSVEQKFGKAVDMINICNNKIDSVNKTRFLWMLVAASGWAVAAVTLLWYFTK
;
A
#
# COMPACT_ATOMS: atom_id res chain seq x y z
N MET A 1 16.52 27.51 -43.70
CA MET A 1 17.80 28.21 -43.43
C MET A 1 18.03 28.22 -41.93
N LYS A 2 19.21 27.78 -41.45
CA LYS A 2 19.58 27.92 -40.03
C LYS A 2 20.06 29.35 -39.81
N LYS A 3 19.39 30.12 -38.94
CA LYS A 3 19.78 31.48 -38.57
C LYS A 3 20.95 31.37 -37.59
N ILE A 4 22.13 31.85 -37.97
CA ILE A 4 23.29 31.92 -37.08
C ILE A 4 23.11 33.18 -36.23
N VAL A 5 23.05 33.01 -34.91
CA VAL A 5 22.93 34.09 -33.94
C VAL A 5 24.27 34.16 -33.19
N GLN A 6 24.89 35.34 -33.17
CA GLN A 6 26.08 35.57 -32.37
C GLN A 6 25.63 35.87 -30.94
N LEU A 7 26.04 35.00 -30.01
CA LEU A 7 25.86 35.19 -28.58
C LEU A 7 27.11 35.86 -28.02
N ASP A 8 26.93 36.70 -27.00
CA ASP A 8 28.08 37.16 -26.24
C ASP A 8 28.67 36.00 -25.41
N GLU A 9 29.91 36.16 -24.95
CA GLU A 9 30.64 35.12 -24.21
C GLU A 9 29.94 34.75 -22.88
N TYR A 10 29.29 35.71 -22.24
CA TYR A 10 28.52 35.51 -21.02
C TYR A 10 27.23 34.70 -21.26
N GLU A 11 26.47 35.03 -22.32
CA GLU A 11 25.28 34.30 -22.75
C GLU A 11 25.63 32.88 -23.19
N TYR A 12 26.74 32.72 -23.92
CA TYR A 12 27.24 31.41 -24.31
C TYR A 12 27.61 30.55 -23.09
N ASN A 13 28.37 31.09 -22.15
CA ASN A 13 28.81 30.36 -20.95
C ASN A 13 27.61 29.97 -20.06
N LYS A 14 26.61 30.84 -19.92
CA LYS A 14 25.38 30.56 -19.19
C LYS A 14 24.56 29.43 -19.83
N LEU A 15 24.43 29.44 -21.16
CA LEU A 15 23.74 28.37 -21.90
C LEU A 15 24.53 27.07 -21.86
N ALA A 16 25.86 27.13 -21.95
CA ALA A 16 26.74 25.98 -21.84
C ALA A 16 26.70 25.35 -20.44
N GLU A 17 26.66 26.15 -19.37
CA GLU A 17 26.45 25.67 -17.99
C GLU A 17 25.08 25.01 -17.80
N LEU A 18 24.02 25.61 -18.35
CA LEU A 18 22.68 25.03 -18.30
C LEU A 18 22.59 23.69 -19.06
N ALA A 19 23.32 23.58 -20.18
CA ALA A 19 23.40 22.36 -20.98
C ALA A 19 24.37 21.31 -20.39
N LYS A 20 25.28 21.71 -19.49
CA LYS A 20 26.28 20.83 -18.87
C LYS A 20 25.74 19.98 -17.72
N LEU A 21 24.49 20.20 -17.29
CA LEU A 21 23.93 19.49 -16.15
C LEU A 21 23.87 17.99 -16.45
N ASN A 22 24.42 17.18 -15.54
CA ASN A 22 24.29 15.73 -15.62
C ASN A 22 22.87 15.29 -15.24
N GLU A 23 22.52 14.04 -15.53
CA GLU A 23 21.18 13.49 -15.26
C GLU A 23 20.76 13.61 -13.79
N GLU A 24 21.71 13.43 -12.87
CA GLU A 24 21.49 13.51 -11.42
C GLU A 24 21.14 14.94 -10.96
N GLN A 25 21.84 15.96 -11.49
CA GLN A 25 21.58 17.37 -11.24
C GLN A 25 20.27 17.85 -11.87
N ILE A 26 19.91 17.31 -13.05
CA ILE A 26 18.61 17.57 -13.68
C ILE A 26 17.50 17.02 -12.78
N ASN A 27 17.63 15.79 -12.31
CA ASN A 27 16.64 15.16 -11.42
C ASN A 27 16.50 15.92 -10.10
N GLN A 28 17.60 16.34 -9.49
CA GLN A 28 17.58 17.18 -8.28
C GLN A 28 16.88 18.51 -8.52
N LYS A 29 17.24 19.24 -9.58
CA LYS A 29 16.58 20.52 -9.91
C LYS A 29 15.09 20.34 -10.20
N ALA A 30 14.71 19.27 -10.88
CA ALA A 30 13.31 18.95 -11.16
C ALA A 30 12.53 18.66 -9.87
N ALA A 31 13.12 17.91 -8.93
CA ALA A 31 12.54 17.66 -7.62
C ALA A 31 12.37 18.95 -6.81
N ASP A 32 13.40 19.80 -6.73
CA ASP A 32 13.34 21.09 -6.03
C ASP A 32 12.28 22.04 -6.63
N LEU A 33 12.18 22.07 -7.97
CA LEU A 33 11.17 22.85 -8.68
C LEU A 33 9.77 22.33 -8.39
N TRP A 34 9.59 21.01 -8.37
CA TRP A 34 8.32 20.38 -8.02
C TRP A 34 7.95 20.63 -6.56
N GLU A 35 8.89 20.61 -5.63
CA GLU A 35 8.61 20.88 -4.23
C GLU A 35 8.16 22.33 -4.02
N LYS A 36 8.83 23.29 -4.67
CA LYS A 36 8.55 24.73 -4.52
C LYS A 36 7.34 25.22 -5.33
N LYS A 37 7.11 24.65 -6.51
CA LYS A 37 6.10 25.15 -7.48
C LYS A 37 5.12 24.08 -7.95
N GLY A 38 5.23 22.86 -7.44
CA GLY A 38 4.35 21.75 -7.78
C GLY A 38 2.90 22.06 -7.42
N VAL A 39 2.04 21.79 -8.37
CA VAL A 39 0.59 22.02 -8.27
C VAL A 39 -0.11 20.86 -7.58
N ALA A 40 0.44 19.66 -7.72
CA ALA A 40 -0.17 18.42 -7.31
C ALA A 40 0.85 17.56 -6.56
N GLU A 41 0.37 16.78 -5.62
CA GLU A 41 1.14 15.86 -4.82
C GLU A 41 0.48 14.49 -4.89
N ILE A 42 1.30 13.45 -5.03
CA ILE A 42 0.81 12.08 -4.99
C ILE A 42 0.91 11.65 -3.54
N GLU A 43 -0.24 11.47 -2.92
CA GLU A 43 -0.33 10.96 -1.57
C GLU A 43 -0.75 9.49 -1.65
N ILE A 44 -0.05 8.64 -0.90
CA ILE A 44 -0.24 7.20 -0.94
C ILE A 44 -0.68 6.78 0.45
N ASN A 45 -1.95 6.39 0.56
CA ASN A 45 -2.43 5.74 1.77
C ASN A 45 -2.19 4.24 1.66
N ILE A 46 -1.50 3.71 2.67
CA ILE A 46 -1.28 2.28 2.83
C ILE A 46 -2.18 1.84 3.99
N GLU A 47 -3.18 1.05 3.67
CA GLU A 47 -4.08 0.45 4.64
C GLU A 47 -3.63 -1.00 4.88
N THR A 48 -3.37 -1.34 6.14
CA THR A 48 -3.07 -2.72 6.55
C THR A 48 -4.20 -3.22 7.43
N GLY A 49 -4.68 -4.43 7.16
CA GLY A 49 -5.81 -4.94 7.92
C GLY A 49 -6.28 -6.31 7.47
N HIS A 50 -7.39 -6.74 8.06
CA HIS A 50 -8.07 -7.97 7.71
C HIS A 50 -9.32 -7.68 6.87
N ASP A 51 -9.49 -8.42 5.78
CA ASP A 51 -10.76 -8.45 5.06
C ASP A 51 -11.85 -9.17 5.91
N THR A 52 -13.10 -9.09 5.49
CA THR A 52 -14.27 -9.84 5.97
C THR A 52 -14.04 -11.35 6.14
N ARG A 53 -13.07 -11.91 5.43
CA ARG A 53 -12.65 -13.32 5.54
C ARG A 53 -11.48 -13.54 6.51
N HIS A 54 -11.14 -12.55 7.33
CA HIS A 54 -9.98 -12.50 8.23
C HIS A 54 -8.61 -12.63 7.53
N VAL A 55 -8.56 -12.46 6.21
CA VAL A 55 -7.31 -12.50 5.43
C VAL A 55 -6.58 -11.17 5.60
N PHE A 56 -5.33 -11.22 6.04
CA PHE A 56 -4.46 -10.05 6.12
C PHE A 56 -4.07 -9.58 4.72
N ARG A 57 -4.21 -8.28 4.47
CA ARG A 57 -3.88 -7.64 3.19
C ARG A 57 -3.25 -6.26 3.42
N ILE A 58 -2.45 -5.84 2.45
CA ILE A 58 -1.90 -4.49 2.37
C ILE A 58 -2.50 -3.85 1.13
N ASP A 59 -3.32 -2.83 1.32
CA ASP A 59 -3.98 -2.09 0.24
C ASP A 59 -3.33 -0.73 0.05
N CYS A 60 -2.96 -0.43 -1.19
CA CYS A 60 -2.41 0.87 -1.58
C CYS A 60 -3.46 1.70 -2.30
N ARG A 61 -3.70 2.91 -1.80
CA ARG A 61 -4.64 3.88 -2.36
C ARG A 61 -3.92 5.18 -2.70
N PRO A 62 -3.44 5.33 -3.95
CA PRO A 62 -2.89 6.59 -4.40
C PRO A 62 -4.00 7.60 -4.70
N TYR A 63 -3.80 8.84 -4.27
CA TYR A 63 -4.62 9.98 -4.63
C TYR A 63 -3.75 11.18 -4.97
N ILE A 64 -4.32 12.05 -5.79
CA ILE A 64 -3.66 13.30 -6.18
C ILE A 64 -4.27 14.40 -5.31
N LYS A 65 -3.44 14.96 -4.44
CA LYS A 65 -3.76 16.13 -3.63
C LYS A 65 -3.30 17.38 -4.35
N TYR A 66 -4.19 18.33 -4.56
CA TYR A 66 -3.84 19.61 -5.17
C TYR A 66 -3.38 20.58 -4.10
N ARG A 67 -2.22 21.20 -4.32
CA ARG A 67 -1.68 22.28 -3.46
C ARG A 67 -2.27 23.64 -3.83
N SER A 68 -2.91 23.74 -5.00
CA SER A 68 -3.53 24.97 -5.50
C SER A 68 -4.79 24.65 -6.31
N GLU A 69 -5.84 25.46 -6.13
CA GLU A 69 -7.10 25.33 -6.88
C GLU A 69 -7.00 25.82 -8.34
N ARG A 70 -5.90 26.48 -8.71
CA ARG A 70 -5.76 27.14 -10.03
C ARG A 70 -5.50 26.18 -11.18
N PHE A 71 -5.01 24.98 -10.90
CA PHE A 71 -4.63 24.01 -11.91
C PHE A 71 -5.18 22.64 -11.55
N PHE A 72 -6.04 22.12 -12.42
CA PHE A 72 -6.70 20.84 -12.24
C PHE A 72 -6.30 19.90 -13.38
N ILE A 73 -5.85 18.69 -13.02
CA ILE A 73 -5.62 17.64 -14.02
C ILE A 73 -6.98 17.08 -14.43
N PRO A 74 -7.31 17.05 -15.74
CA PRO A 74 -8.56 16.48 -16.23
C PRO A 74 -8.78 15.05 -15.72
N ASP A 75 -10.01 14.70 -15.39
CA ASP A 75 -10.33 13.43 -14.72
C ASP A 75 -9.87 12.20 -15.51
N LYS A 76 -9.94 12.25 -16.84
CA LYS A 76 -9.45 11.16 -17.71
C LYS A 76 -7.95 10.91 -17.54
N LEU A 77 -7.15 11.98 -17.41
CA LEU A 77 -5.72 11.86 -17.21
C LEU A 77 -5.42 11.42 -15.78
N ARG A 78 -6.15 11.95 -14.80
CA ARG A 78 -6.08 11.56 -13.39
C ARG A 78 -6.32 10.06 -13.21
N GLU A 79 -7.34 9.53 -13.85
CA GLU A 79 -7.70 8.12 -13.75
C GLU A 79 -6.65 7.21 -14.40
N ARG A 80 -6.11 7.62 -15.56
CA ARG A 80 -4.95 6.94 -16.17
C ARG A 80 -3.75 6.93 -15.22
N PHE A 81 -3.44 8.08 -14.63
CA PHE A 81 -2.31 8.22 -13.73
C PHE A 81 -2.50 7.38 -12.46
N ARG A 82 -3.70 7.42 -11.87
CA ARG A 82 -4.09 6.60 -10.72
C ARG A 82 -3.90 5.11 -11.00
N LYS A 83 -4.30 4.63 -12.18
CA LYS A 83 -4.11 3.23 -12.58
C LYS A 83 -2.65 2.83 -12.68
N ILE A 84 -1.82 3.66 -13.30
CA ILE A 84 -0.37 3.40 -13.43
C ILE A 84 0.27 3.35 -12.05
N VAL A 85 0.07 4.37 -11.22
CA VAL A 85 0.65 4.45 -9.88
C VAL A 85 0.16 3.31 -8.99
N LYS A 86 -1.15 2.99 -9.04
CA LYS A 86 -1.71 1.88 -8.25
C LYS A 86 -1.11 0.53 -8.67
N SER A 87 -0.96 0.29 -9.98
CA SER A 87 -0.35 -0.93 -10.49
C SER A 87 1.10 -1.07 -10.00
N GLU A 88 1.88 0.00 -10.11
CA GLU A 88 3.28 0.00 -9.71
C GLU A 88 3.46 -0.18 -8.21
N LEU A 89 2.62 0.48 -7.41
CA LEU A 89 2.60 0.31 -5.95
C LEU A 89 2.23 -1.11 -5.55
N ASN A 90 1.18 -1.67 -6.13
CA ASN A 90 0.76 -3.04 -5.83
C ASN A 90 1.88 -4.04 -6.19
N ASN A 91 2.51 -3.89 -7.35
CA ASN A 91 3.65 -4.72 -7.74
C ASN A 91 4.83 -4.58 -6.76
N SER A 92 5.15 -3.35 -6.37
CA SER A 92 6.23 -3.08 -5.41
C SER A 92 5.95 -3.67 -4.03
N VAL A 93 4.70 -3.58 -3.56
CA VAL A 93 4.28 -4.16 -2.28
C VAL A 93 4.31 -5.67 -2.35
N GLU A 94 3.80 -6.26 -3.44
CA GLU A 94 3.81 -7.72 -3.62
C GLU A 94 5.24 -8.27 -3.65
N GLN A 95 6.14 -7.61 -4.39
CA GLN A 95 7.55 -8.02 -4.46
C GLN A 95 8.25 -7.95 -3.10
N LYS A 96 7.99 -6.91 -2.30
CA LYS A 96 8.67 -6.69 -1.02
C LYS A 96 8.03 -7.44 0.15
N PHE A 97 6.70 -7.56 0.15
CA PHE A 97 5.92 -7.99 1.30
C PHE A 97 5.00 -9.19 1.02
N GLY A 98 4.80 -9.61 -0.23
CA GLY A 98 3.88 -10.71 -0.59
C GLY A 98 4.15 -11.99 0.21
N LYS A 99 5.41 -12.41 0.30
CA LYS A 99 5.81 -13.57 1.13
C LYS A 99 5.47 -13.41 2.62
N ALA A 100 5.62 -12.21 3.16
CA ALA A 100 5.29 -11.93 4.56
C ALA A 100 3.78 -11.99 4.79
N VAL A 101 3.00 -11.41 3.86
CA VAL A 101 1.53 -11.46 3.86
C VAL A 101 1.04 -12.91 3.80
N ASP A 102 1.60 -13.72 2.90
CA ASP A 102 1.29 -15.15 2.78
C ASP A 102 1.58 -15.92 4.07
N MET A 103 2.74 -15.68 4.68
CA MET A 103 3.13 -16.32 5.94
C MET A 103 2.16 -15.96 7.07
N ILE A 104 1.76 -14.68 7.17
CA ILE A 104 0.76 -14.22 8.14
C ILE A 104 -0.57 -14.95 7.91
N ASN A 105 -1.02 -15.06 6.66
CA ASN A 105 -2.27 -15.74 6.33
C ASN A 105 -2.23 -17.25 6.62
N ILE A 106 -1.11 -17.92 6.37
CA ILE A 106 -0.91 -19.33 6.75
C ILE A 106 -0.99 -19.49 8.28
N CYS A 107 -0.33 -18.61 9.03
CA CYS A 107 -0.40 -18.63 10.49
C CYS A 107 -1.81 -18.39 11.01
N ASN A 108 -2.52 -17.40 10.47
CA ASN A 108 -3.91 -17.11 10.85
C ASN A 108 -4.83 -18.30 10.57
N ASN A 109 -4.69 -18.97 9.42
CA ASN A 109 -5.46 -20.16 9.09
C ASN A 109 -5.17 -21.33 10.05
N LYS A 110 -3.90 -21.51 10.45
CA LYS A 110 -3.53 -22.52 11.46
C LYS A 110 -4.09 -22.18 12.84
N ILE A 111 -4.06 -20.92 13.24
CA ILE A 111 -4.64 -20.48 14.52
C ILE A 111 -6.15 -20.73 14.52
N ASP A 112 -6.84 -20.39 13.43
CA ASP A 112 -8.27 -20.64 13.28
C ASP A 112 -8.62 -22.13 13.34
N SER A 113 -7.83 -22.99 12.68
CA SER A 113 -8.05 -24.44 12.73
C SER A 113 -7.80 -25.04 14.12
N VAL A 114 -6.77 -24.57 14.83
CA VAL A 114 -6.50 -24.95 16.22
C VAL A 114 -7.64 -24.49 17.14
N ASN A 115 -8.13 -23.27 16.97
CA ASN A 115 -9.24 -22.74 17.76
C ASN A 115 -10.54 -23.53 17.53
N LYS A 116 -10.86 -23.86 16.28
CA LYS A 116 -12.00 -24.73 15.94
C LYS A 116 -11.87 -26.11 16.58
N THR A 117 -10.67 -26.71 16.49
CA THR A 117 -10.42 -28.02 17.09
C THR A 117 -10.54 -27.97 18.61
N ARG A 118 -9.97 -26.95 19.25
CA ARG A 118 -10.08 -26.73 20.69
C ARG A 118 -11.53 -26.58 21.14
N PHE A 119 -12.34 -25.84 20.38
CA PHE A 119 -13.76 -25.68 20.64
C PHE A 119 -14.51 -27.02 20.56
N LEU A 120 -14.24 -27.85 19.55
CA LEU A 120 -14.81 -29.20 19.45
C LEU A 120 -14.43 -30.07 20.66
N TRP A 121 -13.16 -30.06 21.07
CA TRP A 121 -12.72 -30.79 22.27
C TRP A 121 -13.40 -30.29 23.55
N MET A 122 -13.62 -28.97 23.68
CA MET A 122 -14.37 -28.41 24.80
C MET A 122 -15.83 -28.89 24.81
N LEU A 123 -16.49 -28.99 23.66
CA LEU A 123 -17.85 -29.54 23.56
C LEU A 123 -17.90 -31.01 23.96
N VAL A 124 -16.94 -31.82 23.49
CA VAL A 124 -16.82 -33.23 23.88
C VAL A 124 -16.64 -33.35 25.39
N ALA A 125 -15.71 -32.59 25.97
CA ALA A 125 -15.50 -32.58 27.42
C ALA A 125 -16.77 -32.17 28.18
N ALA A 126 -17.42 -31.08 27.77
CA ALA A 126 -18.66 -30.61 28.40
C ALA A 126 -19.78 -31.67 28.36
N SER A 127 -19.90 -32.41 27.26
CA SER A 127 -20.89 -33.49 27.15
C SER A 127 -20.59 -34.64 28.12
N GLY A 128 -19.31 -35.00 28.31
CA GLY A 128 -18.90 -35.99 29.31
C GLY A 128 -19.23 -35.56 30.75
N TRP A 129 -18.93 -34.30 31.10
CA TRP A 129 -19.30 -33.73 32.39
C TRP A 129 -20.82 -33.68 32.62
N ALA A 130 -21.60 -33.36 31.59
CA ALA A 130 -23.05 -33.34 31.66
C ALA A 130 -23.63 -34.74 31.97
N VAL A 131 -23.14 -35.78 31.28
CA VAL A 131 -23.56 -37.17 31.54
C VAL A 131 -23.20 -37.58 32.98
N ALA A 132 -21.98 -37.29 33.43
CA ALA A 132 -21.55 -37.61 34.80
C ALA A 132 -22.40 -36.90 35.86
N ALA A 133 -22.78 -35.64 35.64
CA ALA A 133 -23.65 -34.91 36.55
C ALA A 133 -25.05 -35.55 36.63
N VAL A 134 -25.62 -35.95 35.50
CA VAL A 134 -26.94 -36.61 35.45
C VAL A 134 -26.90 -37.98 36.15
N THR A 135 -25.86 -38.78 35.92
CA THR A 135 -25.74 -40.10 36.58
C THR A 135 -25.54 -39.98 38.09
N LEU A 136 -24.75 -39.01 38.55
CA LEU A 136 -24.59 -38.72 39.98
C LEU A 136 -25.92 -38.28 40.61
N LEU A 137 -26.64 -37.35 39.98
CA LEU A 137 -27.96 -36.92 40.45
C LEU A 137 -28.94 -38.10 40.54
N TRP A 138 -28.95 -38.98 39.54
CA TRP A 138 -29.79 -40.18 39.55
C TRP A 138 -29.42 -41.15 40.68
N TYR A 139 -28.12 -41.33 40.96
CA TYR A 139 -27.67 -42.18 42.06
C TYR A 139 -28.07 -41.66 43.44
N PHE A 140 -28.04 -40.34 43.65
CA PHE A 140 -28.39 -39.73 44.94
C PHE A 140 -29.90 -39.51 45.15
N THR A 141 -30.71 -39.56 44.10
CA THR A 141 -32.17 -39.37 44.16
C THR A 141 -32.96 -40.68 44.22
N LYS A 142 -32.26 -41.82 44.25
CA LYS A 142 -32.80 -43.17 44.33
C LYS A 142 -32.46 -43.80 45.68
#